data_AF-F6RGK4-F1
#
_entry.id   AF-F6RGK4-F1
#
_cell.length_a   1.000
_cell.length_b   1.000
_cell.length_c   1.000
_cell.angle_alpha   90.00
_cell.angle_beta   90.00
_cell.angle_gamma   90.00
#
_symmetry.space_group_name_H-M   'P 1'
#
loop_
_entity.id
_entity.type
_entity.pdbx_description
1 polymer ?
#
loop_
_entity_poly.entity_id
_entity_poly.type
_entity_poly.pdbx_seq_one_letter_code
_entity_poly.pdbx_strand_id
1 'polypeptide(L)'
;PKLAEELHKGESDVARADGPTKCSRHFRCLQALSAVSTHPSIVKETLPLLLQHLCQANKEKESSVLRKVLLEDEVLAALASVIGTATTHLSPELAAQSVTCIVPLFLDGNTSFLPENSFPDQFQPFQDGSSGQRRLVALLTAFVCSLPRNVEIPQLNRLMRELLKQSCGHSCPFSSTAATKCFAGLLNKQPPGQQLEEFLQLAVGTVEAGLASESSRDQAFTLLLWVTKALVLRYHPLSACLTTRLMGLLSDPELGCAAADGFSLLMSDCTDVLTRAGHADVRIMF
;
A
#
# COMPACT_ATOMS: atom_id res chain seq x y z
N PRO A 1 -43.58 -7.51 -22.10
CA PRO A 1 -43.78 -6.19 -22.76
C PRO A 1 -44.03 -4.99 -21.81
N LYS A 2 -43.50 -5.01 -20.57
CA LYS A 2 -43.50 -3.85 -19.65
C LYS A 2 -42.09 -3.37 -19.25
N LEU A 3 -41.06 -3.97 -19.83
CA LEU A 3 -39.64 -3.63 -19.57
C LEU A 3 -39.03 -2.72 -20.64
N ALA A 4 -39.68 -2.54 -21.80
CA ALA A 4 -39.22 -1.64 -22.85
C ALA A 4 -39.69 -0.19 -22.63
N GLU A 5 -40.81 0.01 -21.94
CA GLU A 5 -41.38 1.36 -21.71
C GLU A 5 -40.69 2.14 -20.58
N GLU A 6 -39.99 1.46 -19.65
CA GLU A 6 -39.24 2.16 -18.60
C GLU A 6 -37.87 2.69 -19.08
N LEU A 7 -37.38 2.22 -20.24
CA LEU A 7 -36.11 2.63 -20.83
C LEU A 7 -36.21 3.89 -21.70
N HIS A 8 -37.41 4.41 -21.96
CA HIS A 8 -37.63 5.64 -22.75
C HIS A 8 -38.12 6.83 -21.92
N LYS A 9 -38.28 6.67 -20.59
CA LYS A 9 -38.75 7.75 -19.71
C LYS A 9 -37.62 8.50 -18.99
N GLY A 10 -36.36 8.19 -19.29
CA GLY A 10 -35.18 8.81 -18.67
C GLY A 10 -34.57 10.00 -19.42
N GLU A 11 -35.09 10.37 -20.60
CA GLU A 11 -34.47 11.40 -21.46
C GLU A 11 -35.11 12.80 -21.36
N SER A 12 -36.07 13.01 -20.46
CA SER A 12 -36.76 14.29 -20.34
C SER A 12 -36.85 14.73 -18.89
N ASP A 13 -35.73 15.12 -18.29
CA ASP A 13 -35.68 16.11 -17.21
C ASP A 13 -34.24 16.63 -17.03
N VAL A 14 -33.84 17.50 -17.94
CA VAL A 14 -32.64 18.35 -17.79
C VAL A 14 -33.08 19.61 -17.02
N ALA A 15 -33.03 19.57 -15.70
CA ALA A 15 -32.86 20.78 -14.87
C ALA A 15 -32.54 20.43 -13.41
N ARG A 16 -31.33 20.81 -12.98
CA ARG A 16 -30.93 21.08 -11.59
C ARG A 16 -30.95 19.93 -10.58
N ALA A 17 -29.85 19.19 -10.52
CA ALA A 17 -29.20 18.83 -9.25
C ALA A 17 -27.78 18.32 -9.55
N ASP A 18 -26.81 18.81 -8.81
CA ASP A 18 -25.41 18.38 -8.82
C ASP A 18 -25.35 16.89 -8.42
N GLY A 19 -25.23 16.01 -9.41
CA GLY A 19 -25.21 14.56 -9.21
C GLY A 19 -23.81 14.09 -8.79
N PRO A 20 -23.70 12.97 -8.04
CA PRO A 20 -22.40 12.45 -7.63
C PRO A 20 -21.58 12.12 -8.89
N THR A 21 -20.39 12.70 -8.99
CA THR A 21 -19.45 12.49 -10.09
C THR A 21 -19.30 10.99 -10.38
N LYS A 22 -19.13 10.61 -11.65
CA LYS A 22 -19.00 9.19 -12.10
C LYS A 22 -17.96 8.38 -11.29
N CYS A 23 -16.98 9.04 -10.67
CA CYS A 23 -15.99 8.45 -9.76
C CYS A 23 -16.62 7.90 -8.45
N SER A 24 -17.62 8.59 -7.89
CA SER A 24 -18.30 8.18 -6.65
C SER A 24 -19.05 6.85 -6.78
N ARG A 25 -19.63 6.56 -7.95
CA ARG A 25 -20.33 5.30 -8.21
C ARG A 25 -19.35 4.13 -8.35
N HIS A 26 -18.25 4.32 -9.08
CA HIS A 26 -17.19 3.30 -9.19
C HIS A 26 -16.54 3.00 -7.85
N PHE A 27 -16.26 4.01 -7.03
CA PHE A 27 -15.73 3.84 -5.68
C PHE A 27 -16.66 3.01 -4.78
N ARG A 28 -17.96 3.27 -4.81
CA ARG A 28 -18.96 2.47 -4.07
C ARG A 28 -19.02 1.03 -4.57
N CYS A 29 -18.93 0.81 -5.89
CA CYS A 29 -18.87 -0.54 -6.45
C CYS A 29 -17.58 -1.28 -6.05
N LEU A 30 -16.43 -0.60 -6.00
CA LEU A 30 -15.16 -1.18 -5.55
C LEU A 30 -15.17 -1.49 -4.05
N GLN A 31 -15.78 -0.63 -3.22
CA GLN A 31 -16.00 -0.93 -1.80
C GLN A 31 -16.95 -2.12 -1.60
N ALA A 32 -18.03 -2.20 -2.39
CA ALA A 32 -18.93 -3.34 -2.37
C ALA A 32 -18.21 -4.63 -2.84
N LEU A 33 -17.36 -4.54 -3.88
CA LEU A 33 -16.53 -5.66 -4.32
C LEU A 33 -15.53 -6.07 -3.24
N SER A 34 -14.90 -5.14 -2.52
CA SER A 34 -14.03 -5.46 -1.38
C SER A 34 -14.79 -6.25 -0.31
N ALA A 35 -16.02 -5.83 0.01
CA ALA A 35 -16.88 -6.52 0.98
C ALA A 35 -17.34 -7.91 0.52
N VAL A 36 -17.44 -8.16 -0.80
CA VAL A 36 -17.90 -9.43 -1.38
C VAL A 36 -16.72 -10.34 -1.81
N SER A 37 -15.51 -9.81 -1.92
CA SER A 37 -14.28 -10.51 -2.35
C SER A 37 -13.66 -11.38 -1.23
N THR A 38 -14.51 -12.08 -0.47
CA THR A 38 -14.11 -13.06 0.54
C THR A 38 -14.00 -14.48 -0.02
N HIS A 39 -14.43 -14.71 -1.26
CA HIS A 39 -14.33 -16.03 -1.90
C HIS A 39 -12.90 -16.28 -2.42
N PRO A 40 -12.14 -17.26 -1.89
CA PRO A 40 -10.74 -17.47 -2.24
C PRO A 40 -10.48 -17.70 -3.75
N SER A 41 -11.44 -18.27 -4.46
CA SER A 41 -11.39 -18.47 -5.91
C SER A 41 -11.34 -17.16 -6.70
N ILE A 42 -12.12 -16.16 -6.26
CA ILE A 42 -12.17 -14.85 -6.92
C ILE A 42 -10.82 -14.17 -6.73
N VAL A 43 -10.26 -14.21 -5.53
CA VAL A 43 -8.92 -13.65 -5.25
C VAL A 43 -7.85 -14.27 -6.13
N LYS A 44 -7.83 -15.61 -6.22
CA LYS A 44 -6.84 -16.36 -6.98
C LYS A 44 -6.85 -16.02 -8.47
N GLU A 45 -8.04 -15.85 -9.05
CA GLU A 45 -8.19 -15.57 -10.50
C GLU A 45 -8.10 -14.08 -10.82
N THR A 46 -8.65 -13.21 -9.97
CA THR A 46 -8.74 -11.78 -10.25
C THR A 46 -7.48 -11.01 -9.87
N LEU A 47 -6.73 -11.41 -8.84
CA LEU A 47 -5.54 -10.68 -8.40
C LEU A 47 -4.45 -10.64 -9.50
N PRO A 48 -4.08 -11.76 -10.16
CA PRO A 48 -3.13 -11.72 -11.26
C PRO A 48 -3.63 -10.89 -12.44
N LEU A 49 -4.93 -10.99 -12.77
CA LEU A 49 -5.54 -10.22 -13.85
C LEU A 49 -5.58 -8.71 -13.52
N LEU A 50 -5.91 -8.32 -12.30
CA LEU A 50 -5.91 -6.92 -11.86
C LEU A 50 -4.49 -6.34 -11.90
N LEU A 51 -3.51 -7.07 -11.37
CA LEU A 51 -2.10 -6.67 -11.45
C LEU A 51 -1.64 -6.56 -12.91
N GLN A 52 -2.04 -7.50 -13.78
CA GLN A 52 -1.76 -7.45 -15.21
C GLN A 52 -2.35 -6.18 -15.85
N HIS A 53 -3.63 -5.90 -15.64
CA HIS A 53 -4.31 -4.74 -16.23
C HIS A 53 -3.71 -3.42 -15.74
N LEU A 54 -3.36 -3.32 -14.45
CA LEU A 54 -2.76 -2.12 -13.87
C LEU A 54 -1.33 -1.91 -14.38
N CYS A 55 -0.56 -2.99 -14.56
CA CYS A 55 0.75 -2.92 -15.19
C CYS A 55 0.67 -2.56 -16.68
N GLN A 56 -0.35 -3.04 -17.40
CA GLN A 56 -0.62 -2.69 -18.81
C GLN A 56 -1.07 -1.24 -18.97
N ALA A 57 -1.98 -0.76 -18.13
CA ALA A 57 -2.44 0.63 -18.14
C ALA A 57 -1.28 1.63 -17.98
N ASN A 58 -0.19 1.20 -17.34
CA ASN A 58 0.99 2.05 -17.19
C ASN A 58 1.87 2.17 -18.45
N LYS A 59 1.52 1.50 -19.56
CA LYS A 59 2.30 1.48 -20.81
C LYS A 59 1.79 2.40 -21.90
N GLU A 60 0.47 2.56 -22.05
CA GLU A 60 -0.09 3.22 -23.23
C GLU A 60 0.43 4.66 -23.36
N LYS A 61 1.18 4.94 -24.43
CA LYS A 61 1.63 6.29 -24.79
C LYS A 61 0.45 7.22 -25.08
N GLU A 62 -0.72 6.66 -25.37
CA GLU A 62 -1.95 7.43 -25.46
C GLU A 62 -2.54 7.66 -24.07
N SER A 63 -2.84 8.93 -23.78
CA SER A 63 -3.57 9.40 -22.60
C SER A 63 -5.01 8.89 -22.65
N SER A 64 -5.23 7.58 -22.50
CA SER A 64 -6.57 7.06 -22.27
C SER A 64 -7.07 7.59 -20.91
N VAL A 65 -8.29 8.14 -20.88
CA VAL A 65 -8.91 8.66 -19.65
C VAL A 65 -8.91 7.59 -18.54
N LEU A 66 -9.06 6.33 -18.94
CA LEU A 66 -9.00 5.16 -18.07
C LEU A 66 -7.66 5.03 -17.32
N ARG A 67 -6.51 5.28 -17.98
CA ARG A 67 -5.20 5.24 -17.32
C ARG A 67 -5.08 6.27 -16.20
N LYS A 68 -5.53 7.50 -16.46
CA LYS A 68 -5.46 8.58 -15.46
C LYS A 68 -6.30 8.22 -14.23
N VAL A 69 -7.51 7.72 -14.45
CA VAL A 69 -8.43 7.28 -13.38
C VAL A 69 -7.88 6.07 -12.62
N LEU A 70 -7.33 5.06 -13.30
CA LEU A 70 -6.79 3.86 -12.64
C LEU A 70 -5.58 4.14 -11.76
N LEU A 71 -4.84 5.21 -12.04
CA LEU A 71 -3.70 5.65 -11.26
C LEU A 71 -4.07 6.74 -10.25
N GLU A 72 -5.34 7.12 -10.08
CA GLU A 72 -5.76 8.02 -9.00
C GLU A 72 -5.57 7.35 -7.63
N ASP A 73 -5.19 8.14 -6.62
CA ASP A 73 -4.82 7.62 -5.29
C ASP A 73 -6.01 6.93 -4.63
N GLU A 74 -7.22 7.46 -4.81
CA GLU A 74 -8.46 6.92 -4.27
C GLU A 74 -8.82 5.56 -4.91
N VAL A 75 -8.58 5.42 -6.22
CA VAL A 75 -8.85 4.18 -6.96
C VAL A 75 -7.82 3.12 -6.57
N LEU A 76 -6.55 3.48 -6.49
CA LEU A 76 -5.49 2.58 -6.02
C LEU A 76 -5.71 2.15 -4.57
N ALA A 77 -6.15 3.05 -3.69
CA ALA A 77 -6.48 2.71 -2.30
C ALA A 77 -7.69 1.77 -2.21
N ALA A 78 -8.72 1.96 -3.04
CA ALA A 78 -9.86 1.05 -3.11
C ALA A 78 -9.45 -0.34 -3.62
N LEU A 79 -8.63 -0.40 -4.67
CA LEU A 79 -8.06 -1.66 -5.17
C LEU A 79 -7.17 -2.33 -4.12
N ALA A 80 -6.32 -1.57 -3.43
CA ALA A 80 -5.50 -2.05 -2.32
C ALA A 80 -6.38 -2.64 -1.21
N SER A 81 -7.51 -2.03 -0.86
CA SER A 81 -8.47 -2.61 0.08
C SER A 81 -9.01 -3.96 -0.39
N VAL A 82 -9.41 -4.09 -1.66
CA VAL A 82 -9.85 -5.37 -2.23
C VAL A 82 -8.75 -6.43 -2.09
N ILE A 83 -7.52 -6.09 -2.49
CA ILE A 83 -6.36 -6.98 -2.43
C ILE A 83 -6.06 -7.39 -0.97
N GLY A 84 -6.11 -6.45 -0.03
CA GLY A 84 -5.87 -6.72 1.39
C GLY A 84 -6.88 -7.73 1.94
N THR A 85 -8.18 -7.43 1.81
CA THR A 85 -9.28 -8.31 2.24
C THR A 85 -9.15 -9.70 1.62
N ALA A 86 -8.94 -9.74 0.31
CA ALA A 86 -8.72 -10.95 -0.44
C ALA A 86 -7.56 -11.81 0.11
N THR A 87 -6.43 -11.16 0.43
CA THR A 87 -5.22 -11.81 0.93
C THR A 87 -5.40 -12.39 2.33
N THR A 88 -6.15 -11.70 3.22
CA THR A 88 -6.41 -12.20 4.58
C THR A 88 -7.21 -13.51 4.62
N HIS A 89 -7.92 -13.84 3.54
CA HIS A 89 -8.73 -15.06 3.42
C HIS A 89 -8.08 -16.15 2.56
N LEU A 90 -6.84 -15.96 2.10
CA LEU A 90 -6.11 -17.01 1.36
C LEU A 90 -5.74 -18.18 2.26
N SER A 91 -5.79 -19.39 1.70
CA SER A 91 -5.16 -20.55 2.35
C SER A 91 -3.63 -20.35 2.43
N PRO A 92 -2.95 -20.89 3.46
CA PRO A 92 -1.49 -20.75 3.59
C PRO A 92 -0.73 -21.21 2.35
N GLU A 93 -1.18 -22.30 1.70
CA GLU A 93 -0.58 -22.83 0.47
C GLU A 93 -0.70 -21.85 -0.70
N LEU A 94 -1.88 -21.26 -0.92
CA LEU A 94 -2.09 -20.29 -1.99
C LEU A 94 -1.39 -18.97 -1.72
N ALA A 95 -1.31 -18.55 -0.45
CA ALA A 95 -0.57 -17.36 -0.04
C ALA A 95 0.93 -17.53 -0.29
N ALA A 96 1.49 -18.70 0.07
CA ALA A 96 2.89 -19.06 -0.22
C ALA A 96 3.17 -19.13 -1.72
N GLN A 97 2.27 -19.71 -2.52
CA GLN A 97 2.43 -19.71 -3.99
C GLN A 97 2.37 -18.28 -4.55
N SER A 98 1.39 -17.49 -4.11
CA SER A 98 1.15 -16.15 -4.63
C SER A 98 2.30 -15.18 -4.31
N VAL A 99 2.89 -15.28 -3.11
CA VAL A 99 4.03 -14.43 -2.74
C VAL A 99 5.29 -14.73 -3.57
N THR A 100 5.47 -15.99 -4.01
CA THR A 100 6.58 -16.36 -4.92
C THR A 100 6.42 -15.81 -6.34
N CYS A 101 5.23 -15.33 -6.71
CA CYS A 101 4.99 -14.64 -7.97
C CYS A 101 5.03 -13.11 -7.81
N ILE A 102 4.33 -12.59 -6.80
CA ILE A 102 4.11 -11.15 -6.63
C ILE A 102 5.38 -10.43 -6.16
N VAL A 103 6.15 -10.99 -5.23
CA VAL A 103 7.37 -10.32 -4.76
C VAL A 103 8.43 -10.21 -5.85
N PRO A 104 8.75 -11.28 -6.62
CA PRO A 104 9.66 -11.17 -7.77
C PRO A 104 9.13 -10.28 -8.89
N LEU A 105 7.81 -10.16 -9.09
CA LEU A 105 7.26 -9.17 -10.02
C LEU A 105 7.71 -7.75 -9.65
N PHE A 106 7.59 -7.36 -8.38
CA PHE A 106 7.95 -6.01 -7.95
C PHE A 106 9.47 -5.81 -7.82
N LEU A 107 10.22 -6.83 -7.38
CA LEU A 107 11.67 -6.73 -7.22
C LEU A 107 12.44 -6.81 -8.53
N ASP A 108 12.01 -7.71 -9.44
CA ASP A 108 12.78 -8.12 -10.62
C ASP A 108 12.02 -7.92 -11.93
N GLY A 109 10.75 -7.52 -11.89
CA GLY A 109 9.92 -7.46 -13.09
C GLY A 109 9.57 -8.83 -13.66
N ASN A 110 9.63 -9.88 -12.84
CA ASN A 110 9.33 -11.24 -13.28
C ASN A 110 7.84 -11.40 -13.58
N THR A 111 7.52 -11.69 -14.84
CA THR A 111 6.14 -11.80 -15.36
C THR A 111 5.81 -13.20 -15.87
N SER A 112 6.63 -14.20 -15.54
CA SER A 112 6.48 -15.60 -15.98
C SER A 112 5.14 -16.25 -15.61
N PHE A 113 4.48 -15.77 -14.56
CA PHE A 113 3.16 -16.25 -14.14
C PHE A 113 1.99 -15.56 -14.86
N LEU A 114 2.26 -14.54 -15.68
CA LEU A 114 1.27 -13.79 -16.43
C LEU A 114 1.20 -14.30 -17.88
N PRO A 115 0.02 -14.26 -18.54
CA PRO A 115 -0.13 -14.76 -19.91
C PRO A 115 0.84 -14.10 -20.91
N GLU A 116 1.27 -14.83 -21.94
CA GLU A 116 2.20 -14.30 -22.96
C GLU A 116 1.66 -13.05 -23.66
N ASN A 117 2.55 -12.10 -23.98
CA ASN A 117 2.29 -10.73 -24.45
C ASN A 117 1.87 -9.70 -23.39
N SER A 118 1.91 -10.06 -22.10
CA SER A 118 1.53 -9.13 -21.04
C SER A 118 2.50 -7.97 -20.82
N PHE A 119 3.73 -7.94 -21.38
CA PHE A 119 4.78 -6.93 -21.10
C PHE A 119 5.72 -6.65 -22.28
N PRO A 120 5.59 -5.50 -22.98
CA PRO A 120 6.60 -4.99 -23.90
C PRO A 120 7.73 -4.16 -23.23
N ASP A 121 7.48 -3.61 -22.03
CA ASP A 121 8.44 -2.78 -21.26
C ASP A 121 8.79 -3.43 -19.91
N GLN A 122 10.01 -3.17 -19.41
CA GLN A 122 10.51 -3.68 -18.12
C GLN A 122 9.74 -3.02 -16.95
N PHE A 123 8.93 -3.80 -16.22
CA PHE A 123 8.29 -3.35 -14.97
C PHE A 123 9.30 -3.45 -13.82
N GLN A 124 9.78 -2.31 -13.32
CA GLN A 124 10.84 -2.23 -12.29
C GLN A 124 10.56 -1.08 -11.31
N PRO A 125 9.50 -1.17 -10.49
CA PRO A 125 9.00 -0.06 -9.68
C PRO A 125 10.01 0.48 -8.64
N PHE A 126 10.93 -0.35 -8.15
CA PHE A 126 11.92 0.03 -7.14
C PHE A 126 13.20 0.68 -7.72
N GLN A 127 13.48 0.48 -9.00
CA GLN A 127 14.69 0.99 -9.67
C GLN A 127 14.31 2.20 -10.56
N ASP A 128 14.47 2.06 -11.88
CA ASP A 128 14.20 3.10 -12.88
C ASP A 128 12.71 3.18 -13.28
N GLY A 129 11.82 2.58 -12.49
CA GLY A 129 10.39 2.55 -12.75
C GLY A 129 9.78 3.95 -12.82
N SER A 130 8.86 4.13 -13.77
CA SER A 130 8.11 5.37 -13.95
C SER A 130 7.34 5.76 -12.68
N SER A 131 6.95 7.03 -12.56
CA SER A 131 6.08 7.51 -11.46
C SER A 131 4.82 6.64 -11.30
N GLY A 132 4.23 6.19 -12.42
CA GLY A 132 3.09 5.27 -12.39
C GLY A 132 3.44 3.88 -11.81
N GLN A 133 4.63 3.34 -12.09
CA GLN A 133 5.05 2.04 -11.54
C GLN A 133 5.24 2.15 -10.02
N ARG A 134 5.83 3.25 -9.57
CA ARG A 134 6.06 3.53 -8.14
C ARG A 134 4.76 3.60 -7.33
N ARG A 135 3.67 4.12 -7.92
CA ARG A 135 2.33 4.15 -7.28
C ARG A 135 1.76 2.75 -7.05
N LEU A 136 2.09 1.78 -7.90
CA LEU A 136 1.60 0.40 -7.76
C LEU A 136 2.17 -0.33 -6.53
N VAL A 137 3.19 0.24 -5.86
CA VAL A 137 3.69 -0.27 -4.57
C VAL A 137 2.60 -0.25 -3.49
N ALA A 138 1.55 0.59 -3.61
CA ALA A 138 0.39 0.54 -2.73
C ALA A 138 -0.37 -0.81 -2.80
N LEU A 139 -0.38 -1.46 -3.96
CA LEU A 139 -1.00 -2.78 -4.14
C LEU A 139 -0.15 -3.88 -3.52
N LEU A 140 1.18 -3.78 -3.70
CA LEU A 140 2.12 -4.66 -3.01
C LEU A 140 1.96 -4.54 -1.49
N THR A 141 1.83 -3.31 -0.98
CA THR A 141 1.62 -2.99 0.43
C THR A 141 0.42 -3.76 0.98
N ALA A 142 -0.75 -3.62 0.33
CA ALA A 142 -1.95 -4.33 0.73
C ALA A 142 -1.78 -5.85 0.73
N PHE A 143 -1.10 -6.40 -0.28
CA PHE A 143 -0.85 -7.84 -0.36
C PHE A 143 0.08 -8.32 0.77
N VAL A 144 1.33 -7.86 0.81
CA VAL A 144 2.34 -8.43 1.74
C VAL A 144 2.03 -8.14 3.21
N CYS A 145 1.42 -6.99 3.50
CA CYS A 145 1.03 -6.66 4.86
C CYS A 145 -0.17 -7.49 5.34
N SER A 146 -1.00 -8.01 4.44
CA SER A 146 -2.19 -8.82 4.76
C SER A 146 -1.95 -10.33 4.72
N LEU A 147 -0.74 -10.79 4.41
CA LEU A 147 -0.40 -12.22 4.42
C LEU A 147 -0.53 -12.84 5.83
N PRO A 148 -0.91 -14.12 5.97
CA PRO A 148 -0.77 -14.85 7.23
C PRO A 148 0.69 -14.86 7.74
N ARG A 149 0.89 -14.85 9.06
CA ARG A 149 2.22 -14.75 9.69
C ARG A 149 3.18 -15.91 9.38
N ASN A 150 2.62 -17.07 9.05
CA ASN A 150 3.37 -18.28 8.73
C ASN A 150 3.78 -18.36 7.25
N VAL A 151 3.46 -17.35 6.44
CA VAL A 151 3.90 -17.28 5.05
C VAL A 151 5.27 -16.63 4.98
N GLU A 152 6.25 -17.39 4.48
CA GLU A 152 7.60 -16.88 4.26
C GLU A 152 7.64 -15.99 3.01
N ILE A 153 8.14 -14.76 3.17
CA ILE A 153 8.29 -13.82 2.07
C ILE A 153 9.69 -14.03 1.45
N PRO A 154 9.78 -14.41 0.16
CA PRO A 154 11.07 -14.59 -0.50
C PRO A 154 11.81 -13.25 -0.59
N GLN A 155 13.14 -13.28 -0.41
CA GLN A 155 14.01 -12.11 -0.53
C GLN A 155 13.59 -10.91 0.36
N LEU A 156 12.98 -11.16 1.53
CA LEU A 156 12.50 -10.13 2.45
C LEU A 156 13.53 -9.03 2.74
N ASN A 157 14.80 -9.39 2.95
CA ASN A 157 15.88 -8.41 3.17
C ASN A 157 16.03 -7.42 2.02
N ARG A 158 15.95 -7.89 0.78
CA ARG A 158 16.05 -7.03 -0.41
C ARG A 158 14.82 -6.15 -0.53
N LEU A 159 13.63 -6.70 -0.33
CA LEU A 159 12.38 -5.94 -0.35
C LEU A 159 12.38 -4.80 0.69
N MET A 160 12.74 -5.09 1.93
CA MET A 160 12.79 -4.09 3.00
C MET A 160 13.78 -2.96 2.69
N ARG A 161 14.94 -3.28 2.10
CA ARG A 161 15.94 -2.27 1.70
C ARG A 161 15.46 -1.38 0.56
N GLU A 162 14.79 -1.94 -0.45
CA GLU A 162 14.22 -1.16 -1.55
C GLU A 162 13.05 -0.27 -1.08
N LEU A 163 12.22 -0.76 -0.17
CA LEU A 163 11.16 0.04 0.45
C LEU A 163 11.71 1.26 1.21
N LEU A 164 12.80 1.08 1.98
CA LEU A 164 13.47 2.20 2.67
C LEU A 164 14.03 3.22 1.68
N LYS A 165 14.74 2.79 0.65
CA LYS A 165 15.25 3.69 -0.41
C LYS A 165 14.12 4.47 -1.08
N GLN A 166 13.02 3.79 -1.41
CA GLN A 166 11.87 4.43 -2.07
C GLN A 166 11.11 5.37 -1.13
N SER A 167 11.07 5.08 0.18
CA SER A 167 10.38 5.91 1.17
C SER A 167 10.94 7.34 1.23
N CYS A 168 12.26 7.49 1.24
CA CYS A 168 12.93 8.80 1.32
C CYS A 168 13.51 9.30 -0.02
N GLY A 169 13.35 8.54 -1.10
CA GLY A 169 13.83 8.90 -2.43
C GLY A 169 12.93 9.89 -3.17
N HIS A 170 13.40 10.44 -4.29
CA HIS A 170 12.62 11.30 -5.18
C HIS A 170 11.44 10.52 -5.79
N SER A 171 10.27 10.61 -5.16
CA SER A 171 9.00 10.04 -5.63
C SER A 171 7.83 10.90 -5.17
N CYS A 172 6.63 10.68 -5.73
CA CYS A 172 5.45 11.41 -5.27
C CYS A 172 5.07 11.02 -3.82
N PRO A 173 4.38 11.90 -3.08
CA PRO A 173 4.00 11.64 -1.68
C PRO A 173 3.23 10.33 -1.46
N PHE A 174 2.34 9.98 -2.38
CA PHE A 174 1.59 8.72 -2.31
C PHE A 174 2.50 7.49 -2.36
N SER A 175 3.48 7.47 -3.27
CA SER A 175 4.36 6.32 -3.48
C SER A 175 5.35 6.14 -2.31
N SER A 176 5.94 7.23 -1.83
CA SER A 176 6.83 7.22 -0.66
C SER A 176 6.09 6.79 0.61
N THR A 177 4.86 7.27 0.80
CA THR A 177 3.99 6.86 1.92
C THR A 177 3.60 5.38 1.81
N ALA A 178 3.26 4.89 0.61
CA ALA A 178 2.97 3.47 0.39
C ALA A 178 4.18 2.59 0.75
N ALA A 179 5.38 2.95 0.27
CA ALA A 179 6.61 2.23 0.60
C ALA A 179 6.89 2.21 2.12
N THR A 180 6.69 3.36 2.77
CA THR A 180 6.79 3.51 4.22
C THR A 180 5.81 2.60 4.97
N LYS A 181 4.53 2.64 4.59
CA LYS A 181 3.48 1.79 5.19
C LYS A 181 3.80 0.32 5.02
N CYS A 182 4.26 -0.08 3.83
CA CYS A 182 4.68 -1.45 3.54
C CYS A 182 5.82 -1.90 4.45
N PHE A 183 6.87 -1.08 4.55
CA PHE A 183 8.01 -1.35 5.43
C PHE A 183 7.55 -1.51 6.89
N ALA A 184 6.76 -0.57 7.40
CA ALA A 184 6.26 -0.61 8.77
C ALA A 184 5.35 -1.81 9.05
N GLY A 185 4.48 -2.17 8.09
CA GLY A 185 3.61 -3.34 8.17
C GLY A 185 4.38 -4.66 8.26
N LEU A 186 5.41 -4.81 7.42
CA LEU A 186 6.29 -5.97 7.45
C LEU A 186 7.16 -6.00 8.72
N LEU A 187 7.72 -4.85 9.12
CA LEU A 187 8.49 -4.71 10.35
C LEU A 187 7.69 -5.12 11.59
N ASN A 188 6.42 -4.70 11.67
CA ASN A 188 5.52 -5.07 12.76
C ASN A 188 5.25 -6.59 12.81
N LYS A 189 5.15 -7.24 11.66
CA LYS A 189 4.88 -8.68 11.57
C LYS A 189 6.11 -9.55 11.75
N GLN A 190 7.30 -8.98 11.57
CA GLN A 190 8.57 -9.70 11.66
C GLN A 190 8.78 -10.30 13.07
N PRO A 191 9.09 -11.60 13.16
CA PRO A 191 9.44 -12.24 14.43
C PRO A 191 10.67 -11.60 15.09
N PRO A 192 10.80 -11.64 16.44
CA PRO A 192 12.01 -11.18 17.11
C PRO A 192 13.22 -12.04 16.71
N GLY A 193 14.40 -11.42 16.65
CA GLY A 193 15.65 -12.08 16.27
C GLY A 193 16.39 -11.30 15.20
N GLN A 194 17.70 -11.56 15.05
CA GLN A 194 18.71 -10.67 14.43
C GLN A 194 18.28 -9.87 13.18
N GLN A 195 17.47 -10.47 12.30
CA GLN A 195 16.95 -9.81 11.11
C GLN A 195 16.01 -8.63 11.43
N LEU A 196 15.18 -8.73 12.47
CA LEU A 196 14.36 -7.62 12.97
C LEU A 196 15.26 -6.47 13.43
N GLU A 197 16.30 -6.76 14.22
CA GLU A 197 17.23 -5.73 14.69
C GLU A 197 18.00 -5.07 13.54
N GLU A 198 18.37 -5.83 12.50
CA GLU A 198 18.95 -5.27 11.27
C GLU A 198 17.97 -4.29 10.59
N PHE A 199 16.69 -4.67 10.44
CA PHE A 199 15.69 -3.78 9.86
C PHE A 199 15.44 -2.54 10.70
N LEU A 200 15.46 -2.64 12.03
CA LEU A 200 15.34 -1.49 12.92
C LEU A 200 16.54 -0.54 12.78
N GLN A 201 17.76 -1.07 12.70
CA GLN A 201 18.96 -0.27 12.47
C GLN A 201 18.91 0.45 11.13
N LEU A 202 18.50 -0.24 10.07
CA LEU A 202 18.31 0.36 8.75
C LEU A 202 17.24 1.45 8.79
N ALA A 203 16.09 1.20 9.43
CA ALA A 203 15.01 2.17 9.55
C ALA A 203 15.45 3.45 10.26
N VAL A 204 16.08 3.31 11.44
CA VAL A 204 16.58 4.45 12.22
C VAL A 204 17.65 5.21 11.45
N GLY A 205 18.56 4.50 10.80
CA GLY A 205 19.59 5.13 9.96
C GLY A 205 19.00 5.92 8.79
N THR A 206 18.00 5.37 8.09
CA THR A 206 17.31 6.08 6.99
C THR A 206 16.51 7.28 7.50
N VAL A 207 15.81 7.15 8.62
CA VAL A 207 15.08 8.26 9.25
C VAL A 207 16.02 9.40 9.61
N GLU A 208 17.10 9.13 10.35
CA GLU A 208 18.00 10.21 10.80
C GLU A 208 18.76 10.84 9.62
N ALA A 209 19.16 10.04 8.61
CA ALA A 209 19.76 10.57 7.40
C ALA A 209 18.80 11.49 6.61
N GLY A 210 17.52 11.11 6.51
CA GLY A 210 16.51 11.90 5.82
C GLY A 210 16.08 13.15 6.60
N LEU A 211 15.99 13.07 7.94
CA LEU A 211 15.76 14.25 8.79
C LEU A 211 16.93 15.23 8.74
N ALA A 212 18.17 14.75 8.59
CA ALA A 212 19.34 15.62 8.39
C ALA A 212 19.43 16.24 6.97
N SER A 213 18.59 15.79 6.04
CA SER A 213 18.59 16.25 4.64
C SER A 213 17.45 17.21 4.37
N GLU A 214 17.75 18.42 3.90
CA GLU A 214 16.75 19.46 3.60
C GLU A 214 15.67 19.04 2.58
N SER A 215 15.97 18.10 1.68
CA SER A 215 15.08 17.74 0.56
C SER A 215 14.13 16.58 0.85
N SER A 216 14.29 15.88 1.98
CA SER A 216 13.55 14.63 2.27
C SER A 216 13.00 14.54 3.69
N ARG A 217 12.94 15.67 4.42
CA ARG A 217 12.50 15.72 5.83
C ARG A 217 11.10 15.18 6.03
N ASP A 218 10.15 15.56 5.17
CA ASP A 218 8.75 15.09 5.26
C ASP A 218 8.61 13.58 5.06
N GLN A 219 9.37 13.03 4.10
CA GLN A 219 9.39 11.59 3.83
C GLN A 219 10.01 10.83 5.00
N ALA A 220 11.13 11.32 5.54
CA ALA A 220 11.78 10.73 6.69
C ALA A 220 10.91 10.81 7.96
N PHE A 221 10.20 11.92 8.15
CA PHE A 221 9.23 12.09 9.21
C PHE A 221 8.05 11.12 9.06
N THR A 222 7.53 10.93 7.85
CA THR A 222 6.49 9.94 7.56
C THR A 222 6.99 8.52 7.89
N LEU A 223 8.22 8.17 7.50
CA LEU A 223 8.85 6.90 7.87
C LEU A 223 8.96 6.73 9.40
N LEU A 224 9.42 7.76 10.11
CA LEU A 224 9.50 7.76 11.56
C LEU A 224 8.13 7.50 12.20
N LEU A 225 7.06 8.16 11.73
CA LEU A 225 5.71 7.96 12.26
C LEU A 225 5.23 6.51 12.11
N TRP A 226 5.31 5.95 10.90
CA TRP A 226 4.80 4.61 10.63
C TRP A 226 5.63 3.53 11.31
N VAL A 227 6.96 3.67 11.36
CA VAL A 227 7.84 2.78 12.14
C VAL A 227 7.51 2.87 13.62
N THR A 228 7.34 4.09 14.16
CA THR A 228 6.94 4.26 15.56
C THR A 228 5.61 3.58 15.84
N LYS A 229 4.60 3.79 14.99
CA LYS A 229 3.29 3.15 15.12
C LYS A 229 3.40 1.62 15.12
N ALA A 230 4.13 1.05 14.16
CA ALA A 230 4.38 -0.37 14.07
C ALA A 230 4.99 -0.96 15.35
N LEU A 231 5.92 -0.24 15.98
CA LEU A 231 6.58 -0.67 17.21
C LEU A 231 5.75 -0.45 18.47
N VAL A 232 4.97 0.64 18.53
CA VAL A 232 4.02 0.92 19.62
C VAL A 232 2.97 -0.18 19.68
N LEU A 233 2.33 -0.51 18.55
CA LEU A 233 1.29 -1.55 18.49
C LEU A 233 1.83 -2.94 18.88
N ARG A 234 3.14 -3.18 18.77
CA ARG A 234 3.81 -4.44 19.13
C ARG A 234 4.44 -4.45 20.54
N TYR A 235 4.45 -3.32 21.25
CA TYR A 235 5.25 -3.13 22.48
C TYR A 235 6.74 -3.41 22.31
N HIS A 236 7.31 -3.02 21.17
CA HIS A 236 8.76 -3.13 21.00
C HIS A 236 9.47 -2.00 21.78
N PRO A 237 10.54 -2.29 22.55
CA PRO A 237 11.18 -1.30 23.44
C PRO A 237 11.72 -0.05 22.72
N LEU A 238 12.16 -0.18 21.46
CA LEU A 238 12.62 0.96 20.66
C LEU A 238 11.54 2.02 20.43
N SER A 239 10.25 1.67 20.54
CA SER A 239 9.14 2.62 20.42
C SER A 239 9.25 3.79 21.40
N ALA A 240 9.77 3.57 22.63
CA ALA A 240 9.96 4.63 23.61
C ALA A 240 10.96 5.71 23.13
N CYS A 241 12.04 5.28 22.47
CA CYS A 241 13.01 6.18 21.88
C CYS A 241 12.41 6.96 20.70
N LEU A 242 11.69 6.28 19.80
CA LEU A 242 11.13 6.93 18.61
C LEU A 242 9.96 7.86 18.92
N THR A 243 9.13 7.52 19.90
CA THR A 243 8.08 8.43 20.42
C THR A 243 8.69 9.67 21.06
N THR A 244 9.78 9.52 21.83
CA THR A 244 10.53 10.66 22.36
C THR A 244 11.14 11.51 21.25
N ARG A 245 11.65 10.88 20.19
CA ARG A 245 12.13 11.59 19.00
C ARG A 245 11.03 12.43 18.34
N LEU A 246 9.83 11.87 18.18
CA LEU A 246 8.65 12.59 17.68
C LEU A 246 8.23 13.75 18.61
N MET A 247 8.27 13.57 19.93
CA MET A 247 8.01 14.66 20.88
C MET A 247 9.03 15.79 20.71
N GLY A 248 10.31 15.49 20.49
CA GLY A 248 11.33 16.49 20.21
C GLY A 248 11.05 17.29 18.92
N LEU A 249 10.47 16.65 17.90
CA LEU A 249 10.10 17.30 16.64
C LEU A 249 8.90 18.25 16.77
N LEU A 250 8.16 18.27 17.88
CA LEU A 250 7.10 19.25 18.12
C LEU A 250 7.64 20.70 18.19
N SER A 251 8.92 20.85 18.56
CA SER A 251 9.59 22.16 18.59
C SER A 251 10.26 22.52 17.26
N ASP A 252 10.23 21.62 16.28
CA ASP A 252 10.82 21.85 14.96
C ASP A 252 9.95 22.83 14.15
N PRO A 253 10.53 23.89 13.54
CA PRO A 253 9.74 24.90 12.85
C PRO A 253 9.08 24.40 11.57
N GLU A 254 9.61 23.36 10.94
CA GLU A 254 9.09 22.81 9.69
C GLU A 254 8.13 21.65 9.96
N LEU A 255 8.55 20.73 10.85
CA LEU A 255 7.82 19.50 11.10
C LEU A 255 6.88 19.58 12.31
N GLY A 256 6.90 20.65 13.11
CA GLY A 256 6.15 20.72 14.37
C GLY A 256 4.64 20.51 14.23
N CYS A 257 4.02 21.11 13.21
CA CYS A 257 2.60 20.88 12.90
C CYS A 257 2.34 19.42 12.48
N ALA A 258 3.17 18.88 11.59
CA ALA A 258 3.07 17.49 11.14
C ALA A 258 3.31 16.50 12.30
N ALA A 259 4.18 16.84 13.25
CA ALA A 259 4.41 16.09 14.48
C ALA A 259 3.16 16.02 15.35
N ALA A 260 2.46 17.14 15.53
CA ALA A 260 1.19 17.17 16.26
C ALA A 260 0.12 16.28 15.60
N ASP A 261 -0.05 16.40 14.27
CA ASP A 261 -0.97 15.55 13.50
C ASP A 261 -0.55 14.07 13.55
N GLY A 262 0.75 13.82 13.54
CA GLY A 262 1.34 12.49 13.66
C GLY A 262 0.94 11.76 14.94
N PHE A 263 0.76 12.45 16.07
CA PHE A 263 0.22 11.83 17.28
C PHE A 263 -1.22 11.38 17.12
N SER A 264 -2.05 12.12 16.37
CA SER A 264 -3.41 11.67 16.01
C SER A 264 -3.36 10.37 15.20
N LEU A 265 -2.42 10.28 14.25
CA LEU A 265 -2.16 9.04 13.50
C LEU A 265 -1.74 7.91 14.44
N LEU A 266 -0.84 8.13 15.41
CA LEU A 266 -0.40 7.07 16.35
C LEU A 266 -1.55 6.51 17.19
N MET A 267 -2.49 7.37 17.60
CA MET A 267 -3.60 7.02 18.51
C MET A 267 -4.82 6.44 17.80
N SER A 268 -4.97 6.69 16.50
CA SER A 268 -6.11 6.20 15.72
C SER A 268 -5.87 4.77 15.20
N ASP A 269 -6.93 3.99 15.01
CA ASP A 269 -6.82 2.72 14.30
C ASP A 269 -6.49 2.95 12.81
N CYS A 270 -5.75 2.01 12.20
CA CYS A 270 -5.52 1.99 10.76
C CYS A 270 -6.58 1.15 10.05
N THR A 271 -6.90 1.49 8.81
CA THR A 271 -7.85 0.75 7.97
C THR A 271 -7.18 -0.07 6.87
N ASP A 272 -5.93 0.24 6.52
CA ASP A 272 -5.21 -0.32 5.38
C ASP A 272 -4.03 -1.22 5.78
N VAL A 273 -3.18 -0.78 6.70
CA VAL A 273 -2.02 -1.52 7.21
C VAL A 273 -2.06 -1.58 8.74
N LEU A 274 -1.31 -2.48 9.37
CA LEU A 274 -1.25 -2.60 10.84
C LEU A 274 -2.62 -2.94 11.48
N THR A 275 -3.45 -3.72 10.79
CA THR A 275 -4.77 -4.13 11.30
C THR A 275 -4.72 -5.56 11.85
N ARG A 276 -5.56 -5.87 12.86
CA ARG A 276 -5.69 -7.25 13.39
C ARG A 276 -6.18 -8.22 12.32
N ALA A 277 -7.13 -7.78 11.49
CA ALA A 277 -7.62 -8.57 10.35
C ALA A 277 -6.51 -8.86 9.34
N GLY A 278 -5.61 -7.89 9.09
CA GLY A 278 -4.41 -8.04 8.28
C GLY A 278 -3.27 -8.83 8.93
N HIS A 279 -3.52 -9.56 10.01
CA HIS A 279 -2.53 -10.35 10.75
C HIS A 279 -1.35 -9.55 11.33
N ALA A 280 -1.50 -8.24 11.55
CA ALA A 280 -0.51 -7.41 12.23
C ALA A 280 -0.43 -7.70 13.74
N ASP A 281 0.73 -7.45 14.36
CA ASP A 281 0.96 -7.54 15.82
C ASP A 281 0.43 -6.27 16.46
N VAL A 282 -0.84 -6.35 16.85
CA VAL A 282 -1.58 -5.27 17.50
C VAL A 282 -1.97 -5.75 18.88
N ARG A 283 -1.23 -5.29 19.87
CA ARG A 283 -1.46 -5.55 21.28
C ARG A 283 -2.14 -4.31 21.87
N ILE A 284 -3.36 -4.48 22.36
CA ILE A 284 -4.08 -3.40 23.02
C ILE A 284 -3.51 -3.25 24.44
N MET A 285 -3.36 -2.01 24.90
CA MET A 285 -3.00 -1.72 26.29
C MET A 285 -4.32 -1.78 27.05
N PHE A 286 -4.50 -2.83 27.86
CA PHE A 286 -5.56 -2.88 28.86
C PHE A 286 -4.97 -2.48 30.20
#